data_AF-A0A948ZII5-F1
#
_entry.id   AF-A0A948ZII5-F1
#
_cell.length_a   1.000
_cell.length_b   1.000
_cell.length_c   1.000
_cell.angle_alpha   90.00
_cell.angle_beta   90.00
_cell.angle_gamma   90.00
#
_symmetry.space_group_name_H-M   'P 1'
#
loop_
_entity.id
_entity.type
_entity.pdbx_description
1 polymer ?
#
loop_
_entity_poly.entity_id
_entity_poly.type
_entity_poly.pdbx_seq_one_letter_code
_entity_poly.pdbx_strand_id
1 'polypeptide(L)' 'MPEIVEKNSKLNFIIQKISTNIWRAEIIVDAQTVNSLYSQTLIVFQKETILPGFKKEQIPLQYLEEHYKE' A
#
# COMPACT_ATOMS: atom_id res chain seq x y z
N MET A 1 -16.84 6.54 24.51
CA MET A 1 -16.17 7.47 23.58
C MET A 1 -15.00 6.70 22.96
N PRO A 2 -14.77 6.76 21.64
CA PRO A 2 -13.62 6.11 21.02
C PRO A 2 -12.33 6.82 21.48
N GLU A 3 -11.33 6.06 21.92
CA GLU A 3 -10.01 6.58 22.29
C GLU A 3 -9.10 6.56 21.05
N ILE A 4 -8.59 7.72 20.67
CA ILE A 4 -7.57 7.83 19.63
C ILE A 4 -6.23 7.56 20.31
N VAL A 5 -5.66 6.39 20.06
CA VAL A 5 -4.46 5.91 20.75
C VAL A 5 -3.18 6.46 20.10
N GLU A 6 -3.21 6.80 18.80
CA GLU A 6 -2.05 7.40 18.16
C GLU A 6 -2.43 8.20 16.90
N LYS A 7 -1.94 9.43 16.82
CA LYS A 7 -2.09 10.31 15.66
C LYS A 7 -0.71 10.67 15.13
N ASN A 8 -0.27 9.96 14.09
CA ASN A 8 0.89 10.36 13.30
C ASN A 8 0.39 11.07 12.03
N SER A 9 1.13 12.04 11.48
CA SER A 9 0.65 12.88 10.37
C SER A 9 0.33 12.11 9.08
N LYS A 10 0.81 10.85 8.97
CA LYS A 10 0.63 9.95 7.84
C LYS A 10 -0.25 8.72 8.13
N LEU A 11 -0.59 8.50 9.40
CA LEU A 11 -1.34 7.32 9.84
C LEU A 11 -2.19 7.68 11.05
N ASN A 12 -3.51 7.53 10.90
CA ASN A 12 -4.44 7.63 12.03
C ASN A 12 -4.85 6.24 12.46
N PHE A 13 -4.68 5.96 13.74
CA PHE A 13 -5.06 4.70 14.34
C PHE A 13 -6.15 4.90 15.38
N ILE A 14 -7.28 4.23 15.20
CA ILE A 14 -8.45 4.35 16.06
C ILE A 14 -8.77 2.98 16.63
N ILE A 15 -8.77 2.86 17.96
CA ILE A 15 -9.24 1.65 18.64
C ILE A 15 -10.56 1.96 19.32
N GLN A 16 -11.54 1.08 19.11
CA GLN A 16 -12.87 1.20 19.70
C GLN A 16 -13.28 -0.11 20.35
N LYS A 17 -13.64 -0.06 21.63
CA LYS A 17 -14.28 -1.18 22.31
C LYS A 17 -15.76 -1.23 21.91
N ILE A 18 -16.17 -2.30 21.24
CA ILE A 18 -17.56 -2.50 20.78
C ILE A 18 -18.38 -3.23 21.85
N SER A 19 -17.78 -4.24 22.50
CA SER A 19 -18.42 -5.00 23.58
C SER A 19 -17.37 -5.54 24.56
N THR A 20 -17.78 -6.36 25.53
CA THR A 20 -16.90 -6.92 26.57
C THR A 20 -15.63 -7.53 25.99
N ASN A 21 -15.75 -8.27 24.88
CA ASN A 21 -14.66 -9.01 24.25
C ASN A 21 -14.44 -8.65 22.78
N ILE A 22 -15.07 -7.59 22.27
CA ILE A 22 -14.94 -7.16 20.87
C ILE A 22 -14.30 -5.78 20.81
N TRP A 23 -13.22 -5.70 20.05
CA TRP A 23 -12.48 -4.49 19.76
C TRP A 23 -12.39 -4.29 18.25
N ARG A 24 -12.50 -3.05 17.81
CA ARG A 24 -12.31 -2.64 16.42
C ARG A 24 -11.11 -1.73 16.33
N ALA A 25 -10.21 -2.06 15.43
CA ALA A 25 -9.12 -1.19 15.02
C ALA A 25 -9.44 -0.65 13.62
N GLU A 26 -9.46 0.67 13.47
CA GLU A 26 -9.47 1.33 12.18
C GLU A 26 -8.09 1.95 11.94
N ILE A 27 -7.50 1.64 10.79
CA ILE A 27 -6.22 2.18 10.34
C ILE A 27 -6.52 3.02 9.10
N ILE A 28 -6.26 4.31 9.19
CA ILE A 28 -6.43 5.26 8.08
C ILE A 28 -5.04 5.69 7.65
N VAL A 29 -4.67 5.30 6.43
CA VAL A 29 -3.38 5.64 5.82
C VAL A 29 -3.61 6.73 4.78
N ASP A 30 -2.73 7.71 4.73
CA ASP A 30 -2.82 8.75 3.71
C ASP A 30 -2.55 8.18 2.30
N ALA A 31 -3.23 8.75 1.30
CA ALA A 31 -3.12 8.28 -0.08
C ALA A 31 -1.70 8.43 -0.65
N GLN A 32 -0.93 9.43 -0.20
CA GLN A 32 0.43 9.65 -0.67
C GLN A 32 1.36 8.51 -0.22
N THR A 33 1.21 8.01 0.99
CA THR A 33 1.95 6.84 1.51
C THR A 33 1.62 5.59 0.71
N VAL A 34 0.33 5.34 0.41
CA VAL A 34 -0.09 4.19 -0.40
C VAL A 34 0.49 4.27 -1.82
N ASN A 35 0.37 5.43 -2.46
CA ASN A 35 0.89 5.64 -3.82
C ASN A 35 2.42 5.53 -3.88
N SER A 36 3.12 6.07 -2.87
CA SER A 36 4.58 5.96 -2.78
C SER A 36 5.02 4.51 -2.64
N LEU A 37 4.34 3.71 -1.81
CA LEU A 37 4.64 2.30 -1.65
C LEU A 37 4.39 1.53 -2.95
N TYR A 38 3.26 1.79 -3.63
CA TYR A 38 2.94 1.17 -4.91
C TYR A 38 4.02 1.43 -5.97
N SER A 39 4.46 2.69 -6.13
CA SER A 39 5.53 3.04 -7.08
C SER A 39 6.85 2.34 -6.75
N GLN A 40 7.20 2.18 -5.47
CA GLN A 40 8.39 1.45 -5.06
C GLN A 40 8.27 -0.04 -5.38
N THR A 41 7.10 -0.64 -5.13
CA THR A 41 6.82 -2.04 -5.46
C THR A 41 6.95 -2.29 -6.97
N LEU A 42 6.43 -1.39 -7.82
CA LEU A 42 6.57 -1.51 -9.27
C LEU A 42 8.03 -1.47 -9.73
N ILE A 43 8.87 -0.63 -9.13
CA ILE A 43 10.31 -0.57 -9.47
C ILE A 43 11.01 -1.87 -9.08
N VAL A 44 10.70 -2.43 -7.91
CA VAL A 44 11.25 -3.73 -7.49
C VAL A 44 10.78 -4.82 -8.45
N PHE A 45 9.50 -4.83 -8.78
CA PHE A 45 8.92 -5.79 -9.73
C PHE A 45 9.57 -5.70 -11.11
N GLN A 46 9.82 -4.50 -11.63
CA GLN A 46 10.52 -4.27 -12.90
C GLN A 46 11.94 -4.88 -12.92
N LYS A 47 12.63 -4.86 -11.78
CA LYS A 47 14.00 -5.41 -11.66
C LYS A 47 14.01 -6.94 -11.62
N GLU A 48 13.02 -7.52 -10.97
CA GLU A 48 12.93 -8.97 -10.78
C GLU A 48 12.26 -9.69 -11.95
N THR A 49 11.37 -9.00 -12.67
CA THR A 49 10.58 -9.61 -13.74
C THR A 49 11.36 -9.69 -15.06
N ILE A 50 11.31 -10.86 -15.68
CA ILE A 50 11.83 -11.09 -17.03
C ILE A 50 10.62 -11.34 -17.93
N LEU A 51 10.35 -10.43 -18.86
CA LEU A 51 9.25 -10.55 -19.82
C LEU A 51 9.78 -10.81 -21.23
N PRO A 52 9.19 -11.75 -21.98
CA PRO A 52 9.52 -11.96 -23.39
C PRO A 52 9.36 -10.66 -24.19
N GLY A 53 10.33 -10.35 -25.04
CA GLY A 53 10.32 -9.13 -25.85
C GLY A 53 10.87 -7.88 -25.15
N PHE A 54 11.15 -7.95 -23.84
CA PHE A 54 11.78 -6.86 -23.10
C PHE A 54 13.16 -7.26 -22.60
N LYS A 55 14.10 -6.31 -22.61
CA LYS A 55 15.36 -6.47 -21.88
C LYS A 55 15.06 -6.32 -20.39
N LYS A 56 15.77 -7.10 -19.56
CA LYS A 56 15.69 -7.02 -18.09
C LYS A 56 15.86 -5.56 -17.63
N GLU A 57 15.07 -5.13 -16.66
CA GLU A 57 15.05 -3.75 -16.11
C GLU A 57 14.63 -2.65 -17.10
N GLN A 58 14.27 -2.98 -18.34
CA GLN A 58 13.87 -2.01 -19.38
C GLN A 58 12.38 -2.10 -19.75
N ILE A 59 11.59 -2.84 -18.98
CA ILE A 59 10.13 -2.91 -19.16
C ILE A 59 9.55 -1.56 -18.73
N PRO A 60 8.78 -0.85 -19.57
CA PRO A 60 8.13 0.39 -19.15
C PRO A 60 7.22 0.16 -17.93
N LEU A 61 7.27 1.06 -16.93
CA LEU A 61 6.43 0.93 -15.74
C LEU A 61 4.93 0.91 -16.09
N GLN A 62 4.52 1.72 -17.07
CA GLN A 62 3.15 1.76 -17.60
C GLN A 62 2.69 0.40 -18.12
N TYR A 63 3.57 -0.34 -18.79
CA TYR A 63 3.27 -1.70 -19.27
C TYR A 63 3.01 -2.65 -18.10
N LEU A 64 3.80 -2.55 -17.03
CA LEU A 64 3.60 -3.35 -15.82
C LEU A 64 2.28 -2.98 -15.13
N GLU A 65 1.96 -1.68 -15.05
CA GLU A 65 0.72 -1.19 -14.45
C GLU A 65 -0.54 -1.65 -15.21
N GLU A 66 -0.51 -1.66 -16.54
CA GLU A 66 -1.66 -2.04 -17.37
C GLU A 66 -1.90 -3.56 -17.39
N HIS A 67 -0.84 -4.36 -17.32
CA HIS A 67 -0.92 -5.81 -17.48
C HIS A 67 -0.93 -6.61 -16.16
N TYR A 68 -0.55 -5.98 -15.04
CA TYR A 68 -0.49 -6.63 -13.72
C TYR A 68 -1.32 -5.90 -12.64
N LYS A 69 -2.22 -5.00 -13.05
CA LYS A 69 -3.35 -4.55 -12.20
C LYS A 69 -4.41 -5.65 -12.19
N GLU A 70 -4.38 -6.52 -11.21
CA GLU A 70 -5.52 -7.38 -10.85
C GLU A 70 -6.56 -6.62 -10.02
#